data_AF-B4CXE5-F1
#
_entry.id   AF-B4CXE5-F1
#
_cell.length_a   1.000
_cell.length_b   1.000
_cell.length_c   1.000
_cell.angle_alpha   90.00
_cell.angle_beta   90.00
_cell.angle_gamma   90.00
#
_symmetry.space_group_name_H-M   'P 1'
#
loop_
_entity.id
_entity.type
_entity.pdbx_description
1 polymer ?
#
loop_
_entity_poly.entity_id
_entity_poly.type
_entity_poly.pdbx_seq_one_letter_code
_entity_poly.pdbx_strand_id
1 'polypeptide(L)'
;MGFEMNAMRHATGRASAQSGPSVPEPGEAAIDFTRLFIAEVFTPLFHTRIYAGLPGAVRLRYNQLHALYFNEQIAFFEQGILSPFLLALLRRSPPVDLEKGLRVFFAEEQRHTAQFRELNLRCAPELYEGGERYFVSAPRALDAAISAAAAQPFLFPLLIWLTLLQEERSLYWSRGCLEHASELEPHFVATHRAHLADEIGHVRWDEDLLDWLWPRVGPAMRRLHAWLLRWMLGEYFLLPKRSSRRVIRQLVAEYPFLDRQPLDREMDGLKSNPAFLATLYSREVTPRAYARFAQHPEFAVLADILPALDRIYAAGFPS
;
A
#
# COMPACT_ATOMS: atom_id res chain seq x y z
N MET A 1 -8.45 59.28 -6.49
CA MET A 1 -8.89 57.89 -6.28
C MET A 1 -7.65 57.09 -5.96
N GLY A 2 -7.31 57.00 -4.67
CA GLY A 2 -6.13 56.30 -4.17
C GLY A 2 -6.52 54.92 -3.66
N PHE A 3 -5.70 53.92 -3.98
CA PHE A 3 -5.82 52.57 -3.46
C PHE A 3 -4.90 52.43 -2.24
N GLU A 4 -5.51 52.22 -1.07
CA GLU A 4 -4.81 51.92 0.18
C GLU A 4 -4.38 50.45 0.21
N MET A 5 -3.09 50.24 0.50
CA MET A 5 -2.49 48.96 0.88
C MET A 5 -2.94 48.58 2.29
N ASN A 6 -3.64 47.44 2.42
CA ASN A 6 -3.99 46.88 3.72
C ASN A 6 -2.98 45.78 4.10
N ALA A 7 -2.15 46.07 5.10
CA ALA A 7 -1.14 45.17 5.63
C ALA A 7 -1.79 44.19 6.62
N MET A 8 -1.77 42.90 6.29
CA MET A 8 -2.25 41.82 7.16
C MET A 8 -1.15 41.48 8.18
N ARG A 9 -1.40 41.80 9.45
CA ARG A 9 -0.57 41.42 10.60
C ARG A 9 -0.81 39.95 10.95
N HIS A 10 0.25 39.13 10.94
CA HIS A 10 0.23 37.79 11.50
C HIS A 10 0.26 37.87 13.03
N ALA A 11 -0.83 37.46 13.69
CA ALA A 11 -0.88 37.23 15.12
C ALA A 11 -0.42 35.79 15.43
N THR A 12 0.72 35.66 16.10
CA THR A 12 1.23 34.40 16.65
C THR A 12 0.55 34.10 17.99
N GLY A 13 -0.55 33.36 17.96
CA GLY A 13 -1.18 32.77 19.15
C GLY A 13 -0.71 31.33 19.35
N ARG A 14 0.24 31.09 20.27
CA ARG A 14 0.54 29.74 20.77
C ARG A 14 -0.59 29.29 21.69
N ALA A 15 -1.43 28.40 21.20
CA ALA A 15 -2.36 27.65 22.05
C ALA A 15 -1.56 26.64 22.89
N SER A 16 -1.66 26.76 24.21
CA SER A 16 -1.14 25.80 25.18
C SER A 16 -2.00 24.53 25.15
N ALA A 17 -1.48 23.48 24.50
CA ALA A 17 -2.09 22.15 24.56
C ALA A 17 -1.95 21.58 25.98
N GLN A 18 -3.09 21.24 26.59
CA GLN A 18 -3.15 20.57 27.89
C GLN A 18 -2.54 19.17 27.77
N SER A 19 -1.56 18.89 28.63
CA SER A 19 -0.91 17.59 28.78
C SER A 19 -1.87 16.59 29.42
N GLY A 20 -2.52 15.77 28.59
CA GLY A 20 -3.13 14.52 29.05
C GLY A 20 -2.06 13.55 29.60
N PRO A 21 -2.47 12.47 30.29
CA PRO A 21 -1.53 11.47 30.79
C PRO A 21 -0.64 10.97 29.64
N SER A 22 0.67 11.07 29.82
CA SER A 22 1.67 10.63 28.86
C SER A 22 1.55 9.11 28.70
N VAL A 23 0.91 8.67 27.61
CA VAL A 23 1.05 7.31 27.13
C VAL A 23 2.55 7.13 26.85
N PRO A 24 3.25 6.16 27.48
CA PRO A 24 4.66 5.94 27.22
C PRO A 24 4.88 5.82 25.72
N GLU A 25 5.89 6.54 25.21
CA GLU A 25 6.35 6.39 23.83
C GLU A 25 6.55 4.90 23.58
N PRO A 26 5.90 4.30 22.55
CA PRO A 26 5.88 2.85 22.36
C PRO A 26 7.28 2.22 22.31
N GLY A 27 8.31 2.98 21.94
CA GLY A 27 9.67 2.50 21.65
C GLY A 27 10.28 1.50 22.64
N GLU A 28 9.96 1.56 23.94
CA GLU A 28 10.53 0.67 24.96
C GLU A 28 9.58 -0.42 25.48
N ALA A 29 8.29 -0.36 25.15
CA ALA A 29 7.31 -1.32 25.63
C ALA A 29 7.42 -2.67 24.89
N ALA A 30 7.14 -3.78 25.59
CA ALA A 30 7.00 -5.08 24.96
C ALA A 30 5.77 -5.10 24.01
N ILE A 31 5.87 -5.86 22.91
CA ILE A 31 4.74 -6.07 21.98
C ILE A 31 3.62 -6.81 22.71
N ASP A 32 2.40 -6.28 22.66
CA ASP A 32 1.21 -6.94 23.23
C ASP A 32 0.59 -7.91 22.21
N PHE A 33 1.00 -9.17 22.28
CA PHE A 33 0.48 -10.26 21.43
C PHE A 33 -0.96 -10.69 21.77
N THR A 34 -1.63 -10.06 22.75
CA THR A 34 -3.06 -10.28 23.00
C THR A 34 -3.95 -9.39 22.13
N ARG A 35 -3.35 -8.43 21.40
CA ARG A 35 -4.03 -7.48 20.52
C ARG A 35 -3.88 -7.81 19.04
N LEU A 36 -4.84 -7.28 18.26
CA LEU A 36 -4.79 -7.31 16.80
C LEU A 36 -3.64 -6.41 16.31
N PHE A 37 -2.99 -6.79 15.22
CA PHE A 37 -1.93 -5.96 14.61
C PHE A 37 -2.44 -5.12 13.45
N ILE A 38 -3.56 -5.51 12.84
CA ILE A 38 -4.24 -4.78 11.76
C ILE A 38 -5.75 -4.90 11.94
N ALA A 39 -6.53 -3.95 11.43
CA ALA A 39 -7.99 -4.09 11.41
C ALA A 39 -8.39 -5.35 10.62
N GLU A 40 -9.22 -6.22 11.21
CA GLU A 40 -9.52 -7.54 10.63
C GLU A 40 -10.15 -7.45 9.24
N VAL A 41 -10.92 -6.39 8.96
CA VAL A 41 -11.55 -6.11 7.67
C VAL A 41 -10.56 -6.02 6.51
N PHE A 42 -9.28 -5.75 6.76
CA PHE A 42 -8.24 -5.72 5.74
C PHE A 42 -7.59 -7.08 5.47
N THR A 43 -7.96 -8.12 6.24
CA THR A 43 -7.41 -9.46 6.07
C THR A 43 -8.33 -10.33 5.19
N PRO A 44 -7.79 -11.10 4.23
CA PRO A 44 -8.60 -11.92 3.33
C PRO A 44 -9.55 -12.91 4.02
N LEU A 45 -9.09 -13.66 5.04
CA LEU A 45 -9.94 -14.66 5.68
C LEU A 45 -11.13 -14.02 6.42
N PHE A 46 -11.03 -12.78 6.90
CA PHE A 46 -12.16 -12.10 7.53
C PHE A 46 -13.43 -12.13 6.66
N HIS A 47 -13.26 -12.08 5.33
CA HIS A 47 -14.34 -12.11 4.36
C HIS A 47 -14.83 -13.52 3.98
N THR A 48 -14.43 -14.55 4.73
CA THR A 48 -14.73 -15.96 4.46
C THR A 48 -15.58 -16.57 5.55
N ARG A 49 -16.32 -17.64 5.23
CA ARG A 49 -17.18 -18.32 6.23
C ARG A 49 -16.35 -19.07 7.26
N ILE A 50 -15.23 -19.64 6.84
CA ILE A 50 -14.37 -20.44 7.70
C ILE A 50 -13.80 -19.61 8.86
N TYR A 51 -13.52 -18.33 8.62
CA TYR A 51 -12.96 -17.45 9.63
C TYR A 51 -13.85 -17.29 10.86
N ALA A 52 -15.17 -17.14 10.68
CA ALA A 52 -16.12 -17.06 11.79
C ALA A 52 -16.14 -18.32 12.68
N GLY A 53 -15.76 -19.48 12.12
CA GLY A 53 -15.67 -20.74 12.86
C GLY A 53 -14.31 -21.02 13.50
N LEU A 54 -13.28 -20.19 13.26
CA LEU A 54 -11.96 -20.38 13.84
C LEU A 54 -11.96 -20.01 15.33
N PRO A 55 -11.21 -20.74 16.18
CA PRO A 55 -10.99 -20.34 17.58
C PRO A 55 -10.42 -18.92 17.68
N GLY A 56 -10.77 -18.18 18.74
CA GLY A 56 -10.32 -16.80 18.94
C GLY A 56 -8.81 -16.61 18.84
N ALA A 57 -8.03 -17.49 19.47
CA ALA A 57 -6.56 -17.47 19.40
C ALA A 57 -6.02 -17.67 17.97
N VAL A 58 -6.68 -18.52 17.17
CA VAL A 58 -6.29 -18.75 15.76
C VAL A 58 -6.59 -17.52 14.91
N ARG A 59 -7.75 -16.88 15.11
CA ARG A 59 -8.10 -15.63 14.41
C ARG A 59 -7.12 -14.51 14.72
N LEU A 60 -6.81 -14.33 16.01
CA LEU A 60 -5.82 -13.37 16.49
C LEU A 60 -4.45 -13.62 15.86
N ARG A 61 -3.97 -14.86 15.89
CA ARG A 61 -2.66 -15.17 15.32
C ARG A 61 -2.63 -15.03 13.79
N TYR A 62 -3.70 -15.39 13.10
CA TYR A 62 -3.84 -15.11 11.66
C TYR A 62 -3.73 -13.61 11.38
N ASN A 63 -4.44 -12.78 12.15
CA ASN A 63 -4.39 -11.32 12.03
C ASN A 63 -2.95 -10.80 12.17
N GLN A 64 -2.24 -11.25 13.22
CA GLN A 64 -0.85 -10.88 13.48
C GLN A 64 0.08 -11.27 12.33
N LEU A 65 0.01 -12.52 11.86
CA LEU A 65 0.81 -12.99 10.72
C LEU A 65 0.48 -12.21 9.44
N HIS A 66 -0.78 -11.83 9.25
CA HIS A 66 -1.19 -11.05 8.09
C HIS A 66 -0.64 -9.61 8.13
N ALA A 67 -0.60 -8.99 9.31
CA ALA A 67 0.01 -7.67 9.50
C ALA A 67 1.53 -7.70 9.21
N LEU A 68 2.24 -8.75 9.61
CA LEU A 68 3.65 -8.92 9.24
C LEU A 68 3.85 -9.04 7.73
N TYR A 69 3.02 -9.84 7.07
CA TYR A 69 2.99 -9.95 5.60
C TYR A 69 2.71 -8.59 4.94
N PHE A 70 1.79 -7.82 5.50
CA PHE A 70 1.41 -6.51 4.98
C PHE A 70 2.56 -5.51 5.04
N ASN A 71 3.21 -5.40 6.20
CA ASN A 71 4.43 -4.59 6.38
C ASN A 71 5.53 -5.00 5.39
N GLU A 72 5.68 -6.30 5.15
CA GLU A 72 6.64 -6.82 4.18
C GLU A 72 6.26 -6.50 2.73
N GLN A 73 4.96 -6.47 2.40
CA GLN A 73 4.46 -6.04 1.10
C GLN A 73 4.81 -4.58 0.84
N ILE A 74 4.55 -3.69 1.80
CA ILE A 74 4.91 -2.27 1.71
C ILE A 74 6.42 -2.15 1.48
N ALA A 75 7.25 -2.66 2.41
CA ALA A 75 8.71 -2.62 2.30
C ALA A 75 9.26 -3.19 0.97
N PHE A 76 8.60 -4.20 0.40
CA PHE A 76 8.97 -4.75 -0.91
C PHE A 76 8.65 -3.78 -2.06
N PHE A 77 7.51 -3.10 -2.04
CA PHE A 77 7.18 -2.09 -3.06
C PHE A 77 8.12 -0.90 -2.99
N GLU A 78 8.27 -0.33 -1.79
CA GLU A 78 9.09 0.86 -1.55
C GLU A 78 10.54 0.64 -1.98
N GLN A 79 11.16 -0.48 -1.58
CA GLN A 79 12.56 -0.75 -1.93
C GLN A 79 12.77 -1.44 -3.27
N GLY A 80 11.87 -2.34 -3.66
CA GLY A 80 12.03 -3.16 -4.86
C GLY A 80 11.64 -2.41 -6.13
N ILE A 81 10.72 -1.44 -6.03
CA ILE A 81 10.15 -0.74 -7.19
C ILE A 81 10.37 0.77 -7.07
N LEU A 82 9.83 1.39 -6.02
CA LEU A 82 9.77 2.85 -5.94
C LEU A 82 11.16 3.48 -5.79
N SER A 83 11.95 3.03 -4.83
CA SER A 83 13.28 3.59 -4.55
C SER A 83 14.24 3.54 -5.75
N PRO A 84 14.39 2.41 -6.48
CA PRO A 84 15.16 2.37 -7.72
C PRO A 84 14.60 3.31 -8.80
N PHE A 85 13.28 3.44 -8.89
CA PHE A 85 12.60 4.33 -9.84
C PHE A 85 12.88 5.80 -9.54
N LEU A 86 12.69 6.25 -8.29
CA LEU A 86 13.00 7.61 -7.84
C LEU A 86 14.48 7.94 -8.06
N LEU A 87 15.38 7.01 -7.71
CA LEU A 87 16.81 7.21 -7.89
C LEU A 87 17.20 7.32 -9.37
N ALA A 88 16.56 6.53 -10.24
CA ALA A 88 16.77 6.63 -11.69
C ALA A 88 16.28 7.97 -12.25
N LEU A 89 15.17 8.49 -11.74
CA LEU A 89 14.67 9.82 -12.12
C LEU A 89 15.59 10.94 -11.65
N LEU A 90 16.06 10.91 -10.40
CA LEU A 90 16.99 11.90 -9.85
C LEU A 90 18.29 12.00 -10.67
N ARG A 91 18.76 10.89 -11.25
CA ARG A 91 19.93 10.87 -12.16
C ARG A 91 19.68 11.51 -13.53
N ARG A 92 18.41 11.72 -13.90
CA ARG A 92 18.00 12.26 -15.21
C ARG A 92 17.67 13.75 -15.17
N SER A 93 17.99 14.44 -14.07
CA SER A 93 17.76 15.89 -13.90
C SER A 93 16.29 16.28 -14.16
N PRO A 94 15.35 15.84 -13.30
CA PRO A 94 13.95 16.26 -13.42
C PRO A 94 13.82 17.78 -13.24
N PRO A 95 12.67 18.38 -13.59
CA PRO A 95 12.40 19.79 -13.26
C PRO A 95 12.70 20.10 -11.79
N VAL A 96 13.25 21.29 -11.50
CA VAL A 96 13.78 21.66 -10.17
C VAL A 96 12.77 21.41 -9.04
N ASP A 97 11.50 21.80 -9.24
CA ASP A 97 10.45 21.61 -8.24
C ASP A 97 10.16 20.12 -7.98
N LEU A 98 10.17 19.31 -9.05
CA LEU A 98 10.00 17.87 -8.94
C LEU A 98 11.21 17.23 -8.27
N GLU A 99 12.44 17.61 -8.63
CA GLU A 99 13.67 17.09 -8.02
C GLU A 99 13.65 17.23 -6.50
N LYS A 100 13.25 18.40 -5.99
CA LYS A 100 13.14 18.66 -4.56
C LYS A 100 12.13 17.71 -3.91
N GLY A 101 10.96 17.53 -4.52
CA GLY A 101 9.94 16.59 -4.07
C GLY A 101 10.45 15.16 -4.02
N LEU A 102 11.07 14.67 -5.11
CA LEU A 102 11.57 13.29 -5.20
C LEU A 102 12.66 12.97 -4.18
N ARG A 103 13.48 13.94 -3.79
CA ARG A 103 14.49 13.75 -2.72
C ARG A 103 13.86 13.55 -1.36
N VAL A 104 12.80 14.30 -1.07
CA VAL A 104 12.03 14.14 0.17
C VAL A 104 11.30 12.80 0.15
N PHE A 105 10.57 12.52 -0.94
CA PHE A 105 9.86 11.26 -1.15
C PHE A 105 10.79 10.06 -0.91
N PHE A 106 11.93 10.00 -1.61
CA PHE A 106 12.90 8.92 -1.44
C PHE A 106 13.40 8.77 0.01
N ALA A 107 13.61 9.86 0.74
CA ALA A 107 14.07 9.80 2.11
C ALA A 107 12.98 9.28 3.07
N GLU A 108 11.71 9.62 2.82
CA GLU A 108 10.56 9.17 3.59
C GLU A 108 10.33 7.67 3.41
N GLU A 109 10.32 7.18 2.16
CA GLU A 109 10.24 5.76 1.81
C GLU A 109 11.29 4.90 2.52
N GLN A 110 12.54 5.37 2.52
CA GLN A 110 13.63 4.64 3.17
C GLN A 110 13.42 4.52 4.69
N ARG A 111 12.80 5.53 5.31
CA ARG A 111 12.44 5.52 6.73
C ARG A 111 11.25 4.60 6.99
N HIS A 112 10.21 4.65 6.17
CA HIS A 112 9.03 3.80 6.28
C HIS A 112 9.41 2.32 6.21
N THR A 113 10.17 1.93 5.19
CA THR A 113 10.66 0.55 5.09
C THR A 113 11.44 0.14 6.34
N ALA A 114 12.33 0.99 6.85
CA ALA A 114 13.12 0.68 8.04
C ALA A 114 12.20 0.44 9.26
N GLN A 115 11.19 1.29 9.46
CA GLN A 115 10.22 1.16 10.54
C GLN A 115 9.40 -0.14 10.44
N PHE A 116 8.89 -0.48 9.27
CA PHE A 116 8.13 -1.72 9.07
C PHE A 116 8.98 -2.98 9.29
N ARG A 117 10.24 -2.96 8.83
CA ARG A 117 11.17 -4.07 9.04
C ARG A 117 11.52 -4.26 10.50
N GLU A 118 11.84 -3.18 11.19
CA GLU A 118 12.15 -3.23 12.62
C GLU A 118 10.97 -3.78 13.41
N LEU A 119 9.75 -3.31 13.13
CA LEU A 119 8.54 -3.80 13.77
C LEU A 119 8.33 -5.30 13.51
N ASN A 120 8.51 -5.76 12.27
CA ASN A 120 8.39 -7.17 11.93
C ASN A 120 9.43 -8.04 12.66
N LEU A 121 10.70 -7.59 12.69
CA LEU A 121 11.78 -8.29 13.37
C LEU A 121 11.54 -8.38 14.88
N ARG A 122 10.99 -7.33 15.50
CA ARG A 122 10.61 -7.33 16.91
C ARG A 122 9.47 -8.32 17.21
N CYS A 123 8.52 -8.48 16.29
CA CYS A 123 7.34 -9.31 16.49
C CYS A 123 7.58 -10.80 16.26
N ALA A 124 8.46 -11.17 15.33
CA ALA A 124 8.68 -12.56 14.94
C ALA A 124 10.14 -12.78 14.46
N PRO A 125 11.14 -12.58 15.33
CA PRO A 125 12.56 -12.66 14.94
C PRO A 125 12.91 -13.98 14.24
N GLU A 126 12.31 -15.08 14.67
CA GLU A 126 12.50 -16.43 14.11
C GLU A 126 12.11 -16.54 12.63
N LEU A 127 11.14 -15.74 12.16
CA LEU A 127 10.74 -15.72 10.74
C LEU A 127 11.73 -14.95 9.87
N TYR A 128 12.52 -14.06 10.46
CA TYR A 128 13.41 -13.12 9.77
C TYR A 128 14.91 -13.42 9.97
N GLU A 129 15.27 -14.52 10.65
CA GLU A 129 16.67 -14.96 10.80
C GLU A 129 17.39 -15.15 9.44
N GLY A 130 16.64 -15.59 8.41
CA GLY A 130 17.16 -15.85 7.07
C GLY A 130 17.21 -14.62 6.15
N GLY A 131 16.76 -13.45 6.61
CA GLY A 131 16.75 -12.21 5.84
C GLY A 131 15.50 -11.36 6.07
N GLU A 132 15.43 -10.22 5.37
CA GLU A 132 14.41 -9.19 5.59
C GLU A 132 13.00 -9.55 5.08
N ARG A 133 12.85 -10.70 4.39
CA ARG A 133 11.62 -11.09 3.71
C ARG A 133 11.30 -12.57 3.95
N TYR A 134 10.11 -12.85 4.48
CA TYR A 134 9.58 -14.19 4.70
C TYR A 134 8.34 -14.49 3.84
N PHE A 135 7.33 -13.61 3.89
CA PHE A 135 6.05 -13.79 3.20
C PHE A 135 6.10 -13.34 1.72
N VAL A 136 6.85 -12.30 1.39
CA VAL A 136 6.99 -11.71 0.06
C VAL A 136 8.33 -12.13 -0.52
N SER A 137 8.29 -13.21 -1.30
CA SER A 137 9.47 -13.74 -1.97
C SER A 137 9.17 -13.91 -3.45
N ALA A 138 9.94 -13.18 -4.24
CA ALA A 138 10.05 -13.39 -5.66
C ALA A 138 11.32 -14.21 -5.96
N PRO A 139 11.32 -15.02 -7.02
CA PRO A 139 12.56 -15.59 -7.54
C PRO A 139 13.56 -14.47 -7.87
N ARG A 140 14.87 -14.69 -7.63
CA ARG A 140 15.92 -13.68 -7.87
C ARG A 140 15.89 -13.07 -9.29
N ALA A 141 15.54 -13.89 -10.30
CA ALA A 141 15.42 -13.41 -11.67
C ALA A 141 14.26 -12.41 -11.85
N LEU A 142 13.14 -12.61 -11.13
CA LEU A 142 12.03 -11.68 -11.13
C LEU A 142 12.39 -10.39 -10.38
N ASP A 143 13.04 -10.49 -9.20
CA ASP A 143 13.55 -9.32 -8.47
C ASP A 143 14.49 -8.47 -9.35
N ALA A 144 15.41 -9.12 -10.08
CA ALA A 144 16.32 -8.44 -11.00
C ALA A 144 15.59 -7.79 -12.18
N ALA A 145 14.59 -8.45 -12.76
CA ALA A 145 13.79 -7.91 -13.85
C ALA A 145 12.98 -6.68 -13.41
N ILE A 146 12.37 -6.74 -12.22
CA ILE A 146 11.64 -5.61 -11.62
C ILE A 146 12.60 -4.44 -11.39
N SER A 147 13.76 -4.70 -10.77
CA SER A 147 14.78 -3.67 -10.51
C SER A 147 15.28 -3.03 -11.81
N ALA A 148 15.49 -3.82 -12.86
CA ALA A 148 15.91 -3.32 -14.17
C ALA A 148 14.83 -2.46 -14.84
N ALA A 149 13.56 -2.86 -14.73
CA ALA A 149 12.43 -2.06 -15.22
C ALA A 149 12.30 -0.74 -14.45
N ALA A 150 12.40 -0.77 -13.11
CA ALA A 150 12.36 0.41 -12.26
C ALA A 150 13.50 1.40 -12.57
N ALA A 151 14.67 0.90 -12.95
CA ALA A 151 15.80 1.73 -13.38
C ALA A 151 15.58 2.45 -14.74
N GLN A 152 14.50 2.15 -15.47
CA GLN A 152 14.16 2.74 -16.77
C GLN A 152 12.78 3.44 -16.73
N PRO A 153 12.61 4.51 -15.94
CA PRO A 153 11.31 5.13 -15.68
C PRO A 153 10.60 5.69 -16.93
N PHE A 154 11.35 6.06 -17.97
CA PHE A 154 10.79 6.52 -19.25
C PHE A 154 10.31 5.37 -20.15
N LEU A 155 10.84 4.16 -19.96
CA LEU A 155 10.38 2.96 -20.67
C LEU A 155 9.25 2.28 -19.92
N PHE A 156 9.25 2.31 -18.59
CA PHE A 156 8.25 1.68 -17.72
C PHE A 156 7.54 2.65 -16.78
N PRO A 157 6.93 3.74 -17.27
CA PRO A 157 6.10 4.62 -16.44
C PRO A 157 4.81 3.94 -15.95
N LEU A 158 4.53 2.70 -16.35
CA LEU A 158 3.49 1.90 -15.71
C LEU A 158 3.76 1.68 -14.21
N LEU A 159 5.04 1.68 -13.79
CA LEU A 159 5.40 1.46 -12.39
C LEU A 159 4.90 2.60 -11.49
N ILE A 160 4.85 3.84 -11.98
CA ILE A 160 4.29 4.94 -11.19
C ILE A 160 2.77 4.86 -11.06
N TRP A 161 2.06 4.28 -12.05
CA TRP A 161 0.64 3.94 -11.87
C TRP A 161 0.41 2.89 -10.79
N LEU A 162 1.34 1.95 -10.68
CA LEU A 162 1.29 0.92 -9.66
C LEU A 162 1.58 1.51 -8.28
N THR A 163 2.59 2.38 -8.16
CA THR A 163 2.88 3.12 -6.92
C THR A 163 1.68 3.93 -6.46
N LEU A 164 1.06 4.72 -7.34
CA LEU A 164 -0.14 5.50 -6.99
C LEU A 164 -1.26 4.63 -6.42
N LEU A 165 -1.49 3.45 -7.00
CA LEU A 165 -2.46 2.49 -6.47
C LEU A 165 -2.06 1.92 -5.10
N GLN A 166 -0.76 1.76 -4.83
CA GLN A 166 -0.27 1.30 -3.54
C GLN A 166 -0.39 2.39 -2.48
N GLU A 167 0.03 3.63 -2.76
CA GLU A 167 0.00 4.74 -1.79
C GLU A 167 -1.43 5.09 -1.36
N GLU A 168 -2.38 5.13 -2.30
CA GLU A 168 -3.77 5.37 -1.92
C GLU A 168 -4.34 4.24 -1.06
N ARG A 169 -3.92 3.00 -1.34
CA ARG A 169 -4.38 1.82 -0.61
C ARG A 169 -3.74 1.73 0.78
N SER A 170 -2.45 2.01 0.93
CA SER A 170 -1.76 2.12 2.23
C SER A 170 -2.34 3.26 3.06
N LEU A 171 -2.71 4.38 2.44
CA LEU A 171 -3.41 5.49 3.09
C LEU A 171 -4.80 5.08 3.59
N TYR A 172 -5.59 4.38 2.76
CA TYR A 172 -6.91 3.85 3.16
C TYR A 172 -6.78 2.88 4.34
N TRP A 173 -5.84 1.95 4.27
CA TRP A 173 -5.59 0.97 5.34
C TRP A 173 -5.10 1.63 6.63
N SER A 174 -4.17 2.57 6.54
CA SER A 174 -3.66 3.28 7.71
C SER A 174 -4.76 4.06 8.41
N ARG A 175 -5.67 4.70 7.67
CA ARG A 175 -6.86 5.36 8.26
C ARG A 175 -7.75 4.37 9.00
N GLY A 176 -8.08 3.24 8.39
CA GLY A 176 -8.90 2.22 9.06
C GLY A 176 -8.21 1.65 10.30
N CYS A 177 -6.89 1.46 10.28
CA CYS A 177 -6.15 1.06 11.49
C CYS A 177 -6.26 2.11 12.60
N LEU A 178 -6.23 3.40 12.26
CA LEU A 178 -6.40 4.48 13.25
C LEU A 178 -7.84 4.58 13.78
N GLU A 179 -8.84 4.28 12.95
CA GLU A 179 -10.25 4.19 13.39
C GLU A 179 -10.46 3.07 14.41
N HIS A 180 -9.71 1.97 14.28
CA HIS A 180 -9.73 0.83 15.19
C HIS A 180 -8.61 0.85 16.25
N ALA A 181 -7.94 2.00 16.47
CA ALA A 181 -6.72 2.07 17.27
C ALA A 181 -6.85 1.53 18.71
N SER A 182 -8.05 1.56 19.31
CA SER A 182 -8.28 1.00 20.66
C SER A 182 -8.13 -0.52 20.73
N GLU A 183 -8.36 -1.23 19.62
CA GLU A 183 -8.30 -2.69 19.51
C GLU A 183 -6.92 -3.18 19.06
N LEU A 184 -6.14 -2.30 18.42
CA LEU A 184 -4.86 -2.63 17.82
C LEU A 184 -3.69 -2.51 18.78
N GLU A 185 -2.64 -3.26 18.50
CA GLU A 185 -1.37 -3.19 19.20
C GLU A 185 -0.73 -1.79 19.01
N PRO A 186 -0.31 -1.11 20.09
CA PRO A 186 0.13 0.29 20.04
C PRO A 186 1.29 0.61 19.08
N HIS A 187 2.24 -0.29 18.87
CA HIS A 187 3.35 -0.08 17.94
C HIS A 187 2.86 -0.09 16.49
N PHE A 188 1.93 -0.98 16.13
CA PHE A 188 1.29 -0.96 14.81
C PHE A 188 0.53 0.35 14.58
N VAL A 189 -0.23 0.82 15.57
CA VAL A 189 -0.92 2.12 15.50
C VAL A 189 0.07 3.26 15.31
N ALA A 190 1.19 3.26 16.04
CA ALA A 190 2.21 4.29 15.93
C ALA A 190 2.88 4.29 14.56
N THR A 191 3.25 3.11 14.04
CA THR A 191 3.84 2.97 12.70
C THR A 191 2.88 3.43 11.61
N HIS A 192 1.62 3.00 11.63
CA HIS A 192 0.62 3.46 10.65
C HIS A 192 0.33 4.97 10.75
N ARG A 193 0.37 5.55 11.95
CA ARG A 193 0.24 7.01 12.13
C ARG A 193 1.42 7.75 11.52
N ALA A 194 2.64 7.28 11.76
CA ALA A 194 3.85 7.87 11.21
C ALA A 194 3.86 7.78 9.68
N HIS A 195 3.48 6.63 9.14
CA HIS A 195 3.35 6.41 7.70
C HIS A 195 2.32 7.35 7.07
N LEU A 196 1.10 7.39 7.61
CA LEU A 196 0.00 8.21 7.10
C LEU A 196 0.32 9.72 7.07
N ALA A 197 1.19 10.20 7.95
CA ALA A 197 1.58 11.61 8.00
C ALA A 197 2.30 12.07 6.72
N ASP A 198 3.00 11.16 6.04
CA ASP A 198 3.83 11.43 4.87
C ASP A 198 3.10 11.11 3.55
N GLU A 199 2.26 10.08 3.57
CA GLU A 199 1.53 9.49 2.42
C GLU A 199 0.69 10.48 1.59
N ILE A 200 0.17 11.55 2.20
CA ILE A 200 -0.56 12.58 1.45
C ILE A 200 0.36 13.31 0.46
N GLY A 201 1.63 13.52 0.84
CA GLY A 201 2.65 14.06 -0.05
C GLY A 201 3.01 13.10 -1.18
N HIS A 202 3.03 11.80 -0.88
CA HIS A 202 3.42 10.73 -1.81
C HIS A 202 2.46 10.60 -2.97
N VAL A 203 1.16 10.53 -2.67
CA VAL A 203 0.09 10.53 -3.70
C VAL A 203 0.23 11.73 -4.63
N ARG A 204 0.53 12.92 -4.10
CA ARG A 204 0.72 14.11 -4.94
C ARG A 204 1.96 14.00 -5.81
N TRP A 205 3.09 13.50 -5.30
CA TRP A 205 4.31 13.33 -6.10
C TRP A 205 4.13 12.28 -7.18
N ASP A 206 3.37 11.22 -6.93
CA ASP A 206 2.99 10.24 -7.95
C ASP A 206 2.16 10.87 -9.07
N GLU A 207 1.20 11.72 -8.73
CA GLU A 207 0.41 12.50 -9.68
C GLU A 207 1.30 13.42 -10.54
N ASP A 208 2.20 14.19 -9.90
CA ASP A 208 3.15 15.06 -10.59
C ASP A 208 4.09 14.27 -11.52
N LEU A 209 4.53 13.07 -11.08
CA LEU A 209 5.34 12.15 -11.87
C LEU A 209 4.58 11.60 -13.07
N LEU A 210 3.30 11.28 -12.92
CA LEU A 210 2.44 10.85 -14.02
C LEU A 210 2.25 11.97 -15.04
N ASP A 211 1.99 13.19 -14.59
CA ASP A 211 1.84 14.37 -15.47
C ASP A 211 3.12 14.67 -16.23
N TRP A 212 4.28 14.37 -15.63
CA TRP A 212 5.56 14.50 -16.30
C TRP A 212 5.87 13.32 -17.24
N LEU A 213 5.74 12.07 -16.81
CA LEU A 213 6.20 10.92 -17.59
C LEU A 213 5.18 10.47 -18.65
N TRP A 214 3.90 10.41 -18.31
CA TRP A 214 2.89 9.78 -19.15
C TRP A 214 2.69 10.47 -20.52
N PRO A 215 2.65 11.82 -20.62
CA PRO A 215 2.56 12.51 -21.90
C PRO A 215 3.67 12.16 -22.90
N ARG A 216 4.84 11.76 -22.40
CA ARG A 216 6.03 11.43 -23.20
C ARG A 216 5.99 10.01 -23.78
N VAL A 217 5.05 9.18 -23.35
CA VAL A 217 4.86 7.82 -23.86
C VAL A 217 3.98 7.86 -25.10
N GLY A 218 4.41 7.21 -26.18
CA GLY A 218 3.60 7.08 -27.39
C GLY A 218 2.32 6.25 -27.19
N PRO A 219 1.25 6.47 -27.98
CA PRO A 219 -0.06 5.82 -27.76
C PRO A 219 -0.02 4.28 -27.74
N ALA A 220 0.77 3.66 -28.62
CA ALA A 220 0.90 2.21 -28.66
C ALA A 220 1.53 1.65 -27.37
N MET A 221 2.56 2.33 -26.85
CA MET A 221 3.21 1.94 -25.60
C MET A 221 2.30 2.17 -24.39
N ARG A 222 1.48 3.23 -24.38
CA ARG A 222 0.47 3.42 -23.32
C ARG A 222 -0.54 2.28 -23.25
N ARG A 223 -1.02 1.81 -24.41
CA ARG A 223 -1.90 0.63 -24.49
C ARG A 223 -1.22 -0.63 -23.97
N LEU A 224 0.04 -0.85 -24.34
CA LEU A 224 0.83 -1.96 -23.80
C LEU A 224 0.96 -1.86 -22.28
N HIS A 225 1.27 -0.68 -21.74
CA HIS A 225 1.35 -0.45 -20.30
C HIS A 225 0.01 -0.66 -19.59
N ALA A 226 -1.11 -0.21 -20.16
CA ALA A 226 -2.43 -0.45 -19.60
C ALA A 226 -2.77 -1.95 -19.56
N TRP A 227 -2.45 -2.68 -20.63
CA TRP A 227 -2.60 -4.14 -20.66
C TRP A 227 -1.70 -4.85 -19.66
N LEU A 228 -0.43 -4.43 -19.54
CA LEU A 228 0.50 -4.97 -18.54
C LEU A 228 0.02 -4.69 -17.12
N LEU A 229 -0.43 -3.47 -16.83
CA LEU A 229 -0.99 -3.11 -15.53
C LEU A 229 -2.21 -3.98 -15.20
N ARG A 230 -3.12 -4.18 -16.17
CA ARG A 230 -4.25 -5.11 -16.03
C ARG A 230 -3.79 -6.51 -15.64
N TRP A 231 -2.81 -7.05 -16.37
CA TRP A 231 -2.26 -8.36 -16.07
C TRP A 231 -1.62 -8.40 -14.68
N MET A 232 -0.82 -7.40 -14.32
CA MET A 232 -0.17 -7.32 -13.01
C MET A 232 -1.19 -7.30 -11.88
N LEU A 233 -2.21 -6.42 -11.97
CA LEU A 233 -3.27 -6.32 -10.96
C LEU A 233 -4.03 -7.64 -10.80
N GLY A 234 -4.44 -8.26 -11.91
CA GLY A 234 -5.11 -9.56 -11.90
C GLY A 234 -4.26 -10.71 -11.36
N GLU A 235 -2.97 -10.71 -11.66
CA GLU A 235 -2.10 -11.79 -11.24
C GLU A 235 -1.63 -11.66 -9.79
N TYR A 236 -1.28 -10.45 -9.35
CA TYR A 236 -0.53 -10.21 -8.12
C TYR A 236 -1.29 -9.45 -7.03
N PHE A 237 -2.28 -8.62 -7.38
CA PHE A 237 -2.84 -7.65 -6.43
C PHE A 237 -4.30 -7.86 -6.07
N LEU A 238 -5.07 -8.50 -6.95
CA LEU A 238 -6.50 -8.71 -6.72
C LEU A 238 -6.81 -9.92 -5.85
N LEU A 239 -5.97 -10.95 -5.89
CA LEU A 239 -6.26 -12.23 -5.24
C LEU A 239 -5.17 -12.64 -4.26
N PRO A 240 -5.56 -13.19 -3.09
CA PRO A 240 -4.61 -13.63 -2.08
C PRO A 240 -4.00 -14.99 -2.47
N LYS A 241 -3.05 -14.91 -3.41
CA LYS A 241 -2.27 -16.03 -3.92
C LYS A 241 -0.97 -16.17 -3.11
N ARG A 242 0.15 -16.35 -3.80
CA ARG A 242 1.49 -16.74 -3.32
C ARG A 242 1.82 -16.31 -1.88
N SER A 243 1.88 -15.01 -1.61
CA SER A 243 2.31 -14.49 -0.30
C SER A 243 1.24 -14.64 0.77
N SER A 244 -0.03 -14.34 0.48
CA SER A 244 -1.11 -14.60 1.43
C SER A 244 -1.26 -16.10 1.74
N ARG A 245 -0.94 -16.99 0.80
CA ARG A 245 -0.88 -18.44 1.03
C ARG A 245 0.29 -18.85 1.92
N ARG A 246 1.37 -18.08 1.97
CA ARG A 246 2.44 -18.29 2.96
C ARG A 246 1.96 -17.97 4.37
N VAL A 247 1.15 -16.93 4.55
CA VAL A 247 0.48 -16.63 5.83
C VAL A 247 -0.36 -17.84 6.30
N ILE A 248 -1.17 -18.41 5.40
CA ILE A 248 -1.96 -19.62 5.71
C ILE A 248 -1.08 -20.81 6.07
N ARG A 249 0.01 -21.05 5.32
CA ARG A 249 0.95 -22.13 5.63
C ARG A 249 1.60 -21.96 7.00
N GLN A 250 2.01 -20.74 7.34
CA GLN A 250 2.59 -20.44 8.64
C GLN A 250 1.56 -20.68 9.76
N LEU A 251 0.32 -20.23 9.57
CA LEU A 251 -0.76 -20.48 10.52
C LEU A 251 -1.02 -21.97 10.75
N VAL A 252 -1.07 -22.78 9.69
CA VAL A 252 -1.27 -24.24 9.80
C VAL A 252 -0.07 -24.93 10.45
N ALA A 253 1.15 -24.45 10.22
CA ALA A 253 2.34 -24.96 10.89
C ALA A 253 2.29 -24.72 12.41
N GLU A 254 1.79 -23.55 12.84
CA GLU A 254 1.61 -23.22 14.26
C GLU A 254 0.40 -23.92 14.90
N TYR A 255 -0.63 -24.27 14.11
CA TYR A 255 -1.85 -24.95 14.56
C TYR A 255 -2.13 -26.22 13.73
N PRO A 256 -1.46 -27.35 14.02
CA PRO A 256 -1.53 -28.56 13.17
C PRO A 256 -2.91 -29.22 13.07
N PHE A 257 -3.87 -28.84 13.92
CA PHE A 257 -5.26 -29.32 13.83
C PHE A 257 -6.05 -28.63 12.70
N LEU A 258 -5.55 -27.51 12.15
CA LEU A 258 -6.18 -26.84 11.03
C LEU A 258 -5.91 -27.62 9.74
N ASP A 259 -6.98 -27.96 9.01
CA ASP A 259 -6.84 -28.42 7.63
C ASP A 259 -6.62 -27.21 6.72
N ARG A 260 -5.51 -27.25 5.97
CA ARG A 260 -5.16 -26.22 5.01
C ARG A 260 -6.13 -26.17 3.82
N GLN A 261 -6.66 -27.31 3.37
CA GLN A 261 -7.41 -27.38 2.12
C GLN A 261 -8.71 -26.56 2.14
N PRO A 262 -9.51 -26.55 3.24
CA PRO A 262 -10.67 -25.65 3.37
C PRO A 262 -10.29 -24.16 3.37
N LEU A 263 -9.25 -23.77 4.11
CA LEU A 263 -8.75 -22.39 4.14
C LEU A 263 -8.34 -21.94 2.74
N ASP A 264 -7.62 -22.82 2.02
CA ASP A 264 -7.17 -22.56 0.67
C ASP A 264 -8.34 -22.39 -0.31
N ARG A 265 -9.40 -23.20 -0.18
CA ARG A 265 -10.60 -23.09 -1.04
C ARG A 265 -11.37 -21.79 -0.81
N GLU A 266 -11.54 -21.36 0.44
CA GLU A 266 -12.20 -20.10 0.76
C GLU A 266 -11.41 -18.89 0.22
N MET A 267 -10.08 -18.94 0.32
CA MET A 267 -9.20 -17.92 -0.25
C MET A 267 -9.31 -17.81 -1.77
N ASP A 268 -9.53 -18.92 -2.49
CA ASP A 268 -9.80 -18.90 -3.95
C ASP A 268 -11.18 -18.32 -4.29
N GLY A 269 -12.16 -18.49 -3.41
CA GLY A 269 -13.52 -17.96 -3.55
C GLY A 269 -13.61 -16.43 -3.43
N LEU A 270 -12.59 -15.78 -2.84
CA LEU A 270 -12.57 -14.33 -2.65
C LEU A 270 -12.57 -13.53 -3.95
N LYS A 271 -12.19 -14.13 -5.09
CA LYS A 271 -12.29 -13.51 -6.42
C LYS A 271 -13.70 -13.10 -6.83
N SER A 272 -14.70 -13.68 -6.18
CA SER A 272 -16.13 -13.39 -6.40
C SER A 272 -16.78 -12.72 -5.20
N ASN A 273 -16.00 -12.34 -4.17
CA ASN A 273 -16.53 -11.68 -2.98
C ASN A 273 -16.46 -10.15 -3.17
N PRO A 274 -17.59 -9.45 -3.40
CA PRO A 274 -17.58 -8.02 -3.65
C PRO A 274 -17.11 -7.20 -2.44
N ALA A 275 -17.36 -7.66 -1.20
CA ALA A 275 -16.93 -6.95 0.00
C ALA A 275 -15.40 -6.96 0.10
N PHE A 276 -14.76 -8.11 -0.12
CA PHE A 276 -13.30 -8.21 -0.15
C PHE A 276 -12.69 -7.39 -1.29
N LEU A 277 -13.22 -7.51 -2.51
CA LEU A 277 -12.71 -6.74 -3.65
C LEU A 277 -12.82 -5.23 -3.43
N ALA A 278 -13.90 -4.77 -2.79
CA ALA A 278 -14.08 -3.36 -2.45
C ALA A 278 -13.04 -2.84 -1.45
N THR A 279 -12.47 -3.70 -0.59
CA THR A 279 -11.35 -3.33 0.30
C THR A 279 -10.00 -3.24 -0.39
N LEU A 280 -9.87 -3.79 -1.60
CA LEU A 280 -8.62 -3.76 -2.38
C LEU A 280 -8.59 -2.58 -3.34
N TYR A 281 -9.62 -2.47 -4.18
CA TYR A 281 -9.69 -1.46 -5.23
C TYR A 281 -11.14 -1.03 -5.45
N SER A 282 -11.40 0.23 -5.13
CA SER A 282 -12.65 0.92 -5.40
C SER A 282 -12.38 2.41 -5.53
N ARG A 283 -13.38 3.18 -5.96
CA ARG A 283 -13.29 4.65 -5.98
C ARG A 283 -13.10 5.26 -4.60
N GLU A 284 -13.42 4.52 -3.54
CA GLU A 284 -13.22 4.94 -2.16
C GLU A 284 -11.79 4.65 -1.69
N VAL A 285 -11.24 3.50 -2.09
CA VAL A 285 -9.89 3.07 -1.69
C VAL A 285 -8.80 3.77 -2.51
N THR A 286 -8.96 3.88 -3.83
CA THR A 286 -7.97 4.50 -4.73
C THR A 286 -8.57 5.60 -5.63
N PRO A 287 -9.13 6.67 -5.03
CA PRO A 287 -9.89 7.69 -5.75
C PRO A 287 -9.11 8.40 -6.86
N ARG A 288 -7.84 8.76 -6.63
CA ARG A 288 -7.00 9.49 -7.59
C ARG A 288 -6.63 8.60 -8.76
N ALA A 289 -6.23 7.36 -8.51
CA ALA A 289 -5.94 6.39 -9.57
C ALA A 289 -7.16 6.17 -10.47
N TYR A 290 -8.35 5.97 -9.89
CA TYR A 290 -9.59 5.83 -10.68
C TYR A 290 -9.92 7.09 -11.48
N ALA A 291 -9.78 8.27 -10.88
CA ALA A 291 -10.00 9.53 -11.58
C ALA A 291 -9.04 9.72 -12.76
N ARG A 292 -7.78 9.30 -12.61
CA ARG A 292 -6.77 9.39 -13.67
C ARG A 292 -6.95 8.31 -14.74
N PHE A 293 -7.35 7.08 -14.40
CA PHE A 293 -7.72 6.08 -15.40
C PHE A 293 -8.83 6.57 -16.32
N ALA A 294 -9.83 7.26 -15.75
CA ALA A 294 -10.92 7.86 -16.51
C ALA A 294 -10.48 8.89 -17.56
N GLN A 295 -9.32 9.53 -17.37
CA GLN A 295 -8.79 10.55 -18.27
C GLN A 295 -7.99 9.94 -19.44
N HIS A 296 -7.77 8.62 -19.43
CA HIS A 296 -6.91 7.94 -20.39
C HIS A 296 -7.63 6.72 -20.98
N PRO A 297 -8.02 6.75 -22.26
CA PRO A 297 -8.86 5.71 -22.87
C PRO A 297 -8.21 4.33 -22.92
N GLU A 298 -6.88 4.25 -22.93
CA GLU A 298 -6.14 2.99 -22.89
C GLU A 298 -6.43 2.14 -21.64
N PHE A 299 -6.85 2.75 -20.52
CA PHE A 299 -7.18 2.02 -19.28
C PHE A 299 -8.59 1.42 -19.27
N ALA A 300 -9.37 1.54 -20.35
CA ALA A 300 -10.66 0.84 -20.47
C ALA A 300 -10.54 -0.67 -20.25
N VAL A 301 -9.37 -1.27 -20.56
CA VAL A 301 -9.08 -2.69 -20.32
C VAL A 301 -9.08 -3.08 -18.84
N LEU A 302 -8.94 -2.12 -17.91
CA LEU A 302 -8.99 -2.38 -16.46
C LEU A 302 -10.42 -2.62 -15.95
N ALA A 303 -11.45 -2.22 -16.70
CA ALA A 303 -12.85 -2.34 -16.28
C ALA A 303 -13.30 -3.79 -16.06
N ASP A 304 -12.62 -4.76 -16.69
CA ASP A 304 -12.87 -6.20 -16.49
C ASP A 304 -12.54 -6.68 -15.07
N ILE A 305 -11.62 -5.99 -14.39
CA ILE A 305 -11.02 -6.46 -13.13
C ILE A 305 -11.14 -5.47 -11.98
N LEU A 306 -11.39 -4.19 -12.29
CA LEU A 306 -11.60 -3.12 -11.31
C LEU A 306 -13.09 -2.77 -11.25
N PRO A 307 -13.77 -3.06 -10.13
CA PRO A 307 -15.20 -2.78 -9.98
C PRO A 307 -15.54 -1.30 -10.22
N ALA A 308 -16.68 -1.05 -10.87
CA ALA A 308 -17.24 0.29 -11.11
C ALA A 308 -16.45 1.21 -12.06
N LEU A 309 -15.33 0.77 -12.63
CA LEU A 309 -14.61 1.52 -13.66
C LEU A 309 -15.36 1.49 -15.01
N ASP A 310 -16.08 0.41 -15.29
CA ASP A 310 -17.00 0.27 -16.44
C ASP A 310 -18.02 1.40 -16.54
N ARG A 311 -18.59 1.81 -15.40
CA ARG A 311 -19.59 2.89 -15.33
C ARG A 311 -19.01 4.25 -15.71
N ILE A 312 -17.71 4.45 -15.48
CA ILE A 312 -17.02 5.69 -15.83
C ILE A 312 -16.87 5.78 -17.36
N TYR A 313 -16.43 4.71 -18.00
CA TYR A 313 -16.31 4.69 -19.45
C TYR A 313 -17.67 4.71 -20.17
N ALA A 314 -18.70 4.12 -19.56
CA ALA A 314 -20.06 4.18 -20.09
C ALA A 314 -20.69 5.59 -20.08
N ALA A 315 -20.24 6.46 -19.17
CA ALA A 315 -20.76 7.83 -19.05
C ALA A 315 -20.22 8.80 -20.12
N GLY A 316 -19.28 8.35 -20.97
CA GLY A 316 -18.57 9.20 -21.93
C GLY A 316 -17.46 10.01 -21.28
N PHE A 317 -16.36 10.23 -22.01
CA PHE A 317 -15.28 11.10 -21.53
C PHE A 317 -15.82 12.54 -21.43
N PRO A 318 -15.71 13.21 -20.28
CA PRO A 318 -15.93 14.65 -20.26
C PRO A 318 -14.91 15.29 -21.21
N SER A 319 -15.43 15.96 -22.25
CA SER A 319 -14.67 16.60 -23.31
C SER A 319 -13.84 17.77 -22.81
#